data_AF-A0A3N1SVF1-F1
#
_entry.id   AF-A0A3N1SVF1-F1
#
_cell.length_a   1.000
_cell.length_b   1.000
_cell.length_c   1.000
_cell.angle_alpha   90.00
_cell.angle_beta   90.00
_cell.angle_gamma   90.00
#
_symmetry.space_group_name_H-M   'P 1'
#
loop_
_entity.id
_entity.type
_entity.pdbx_description
1 polymer ?
#
loop_
_entity_poly.entity_id
_entity_poly.type
_entity_poly.pdbx_seq_one_letter_code
_entity_poly.pdbx_strand_id
1 'polypeptide(L)'
;MDAAMVGALAAVLASLFAAAAAAYGSRGATRAAREGGALTGYNSLTDQLQEERAELRSDLATLRAELAAEKAETTRLRMLVAQLGGTP
;
A
#
# COMPACT_ATOMS: atom_id res chain seq x y z
N MET A 1 48.61 -12.87 41.82
CA MET A 1 47.42 -13.01 40.96
C MET A 1 47.93 -13.28 39.55
N ASP A 2 47.66 -14.45 38.98
CA ASP A 2 48.24 -14.89 37.70
C ASP A 2 47.58 -14.16 36.52
N ALA A 3 48.34 -13.92 35.44
CA ALA A 3 47.90 -13.19 34.25
C ALA A 3 46.67 -13.83 33.59
N ALA A 4 46.56 -15.16 33.68
CA ALA A 4 45.39 -15.90 33.22
C ALA A 4 44.10 -15.50 33.96
N MET A 5 44.18 -15.23 35.27
CA MET A 5 43.03 -14.84 36.09
C MET A 5 42.58 -13.41 35.77
N VAL A 6 43.54 -12.50 35.52
CA VAL A 6 43.24 -11.13 35.08
C VAL A 6 42.64 -11.13 33.66
N GLY A 7 43.17 -11.94 32.75
CA GLY A 7 42.64 -12.10 31.40
C GLY A 7 41.22 -12.68 31.39
N ALA A 8 40.95 -13.69 32.23
CA ALA A 8 39.61 -14.26 32.37
C ALA A 8 38.60 -13.22 32.90
N LEU A 9 39.00 -12.42 33.90
CA LEU A 9 38.13 -11.37 34.45
C LEU A 9 37.85 -10.27 33.40
N ALA A 10 38.86 -9.86 32.65
CA ALA A 10 38.72 -8.90 31.56
C ALA A 10 37.79 -9.43 30.45
N ALA A 11 37.88 -10.71 30.10
CA ALA A 11 37.01 -11.34 29.10
C ALA A 11 35.54 -11.39 29.56
N VAL A 12 35.29 -11.69 30.83
CA VAL A 12 33.92 -11.66 31.40
C VAL A 12 33.35 -10.25 31.37
N LEU A 13 34.13 -9.24 31.78
CA LEU A 13 33.68 -7.85 31.73
C LEU A 13 33.45 -7.36 30.30
N ALA A 14 34.33 -7.72 29.36
CA ALA A 14 34.18 -7.37 27.95
C ALA A 14 32.92 -8.00 27.33
N SER A 15 32.62 -9.27 27.64
CA SER A 15 31.43 -9.94 27.12
C SER A 15 30.12 -9.35 27.68
N LEU A 16 30.09 -8.97 28.96
CA LEU A 16 28.97 -8.25 29.57
C LEU A 16 28.75 -6.88 28.91
N PHE A 17 29.83 -6.14 28.65
CA PHE A 17 29.74 -4.82 27.99
C PHE A 17 29.26 -4.94 26.54
N ALA A 18 29.76 -5.93 25.80
CA ALA A 18 29.33 -6.22 24.44
C ALA A 18 27.84 -6.63 24.40
N ALA A 19 27.39 -7.47 25.35
CA ALA A 19 25.99 -7.86 25.47
C ALA A 19 25.09 -6.66 25.79
N ALA A 20 25.51 -5.77 26.69
CA ALA A 20 24.77 -4.55 27.02
C ALA A 20 24.69 -3.59 25.82
N ALA A 21 25.79 -3.40 25.10
CA ALA A 21 25.82 -2.59 23.88
C ALA A 21 24.92 -3.16 22.78
N ALA A 22 24.93 -4.49 22.58
CA ALA A 22 24.06 -5.17 21.63
C ALA A 22 22.58 -5.07 22.02
N ALA A 23 22.25 -5.22 23.32
CA ALA A 23 20.89 -5.09 23.82
C ALA A 23 20.34 -3.65 23.64
N TYR A 24 21.20 -2.64 23.78
CA TYR A 24 20.79 -1.24 23.55
C TYR A 24 20.67 -0.91 22.06
N GLY A 25 21.65 -1.33 21.24
CA GLY A 25 21.63 -1.11 19.79
C GLY A 25 20.48 -1.83 19.07
N SER A 26 20.16 -3.06 19.47
CA SER A 26 19.05 -3.85 18.90
C SER A 26 17.68 -3.21 19.13
N ARG A 27 17.47 -2.50 20.26
CA ARG A 27 16.21 -1.80 20.53
C ARG A 27 15.98 -0.64 19.56
N GLY A 28 17.02 0.16 19.27
CA GLY A 28 16.96 1.22 18.27
C GLY A 28 16.73 0.68 16.86
N ALA A 29 17.46 -0.36 16.48
CA ALA A 29 17.30 -1.02 15.18
C ALA A 29 15.90 -1.61 14.98
N THR A 30 15.33 -2.25 16.01
CA THR A 30 13.97 -2.82 15.94
C THR A 30 12.90 -1.73 15.79
N ARG A 31 13.08 -0.58 16.46
CA ARG A 31 12.17 0.56 16.36
C ARG A 31 12.22 1.18 14.96
N ALA A 32 13.43 1.48 14.47
CA ALA A 32 13.63 2.04 13.13
C ALA A 32 13.10 1.10 12.03
N ALA A 33 13.28 -0.21 12.16
CA ALA A 33 12.76 -1.19 11.21
C ALA A 33 11.21 -1.23 11.19
N ARG A 34 10.56 -1.11 12.36
CA ARG A 34 9.09 -1.04 12.45
C ARG A 34 8.54 0.26 11.88
N GLU A 35 9.18 1.39 12.18
CA GLU A 35 8.78 2.71 11.70
C GLU A 35 8.96 2.82 10.18
N GLY A 36 10.09 2.33 9.64
CA GLY A 36 10.33 2.28 8.20
C GLY A 36 9.36 1.34 7.47
N GLY A 37 9.04 0.18 8.05
CA GLY A 37 8.04 -0.75 7.51
C GLY A 37 6.63 -0.16 7.48
N ALA A 38 6.23 0.54 8.54
CA ALA A 38 4.92 1.20 8.61
C ALA A 38 4.80 2.33 7.59
N LEU A 39 5.79 3.22 7.49
CA LEU A 39 5.81 4.32 6.51
C LEU A 39 5.76 3.80 5.07
N THR A 40 6.56 2.79 4.76
CA THR A 40 6.57 2.17 3.42
C THR A 40 5.23 1.49 3.12
N GLY A 41 4.66 0.79 4.09
CA GLY A 41 3.34 0.15 3.96
C GLY A 41 2.22 1.16 3.73
N TYR A 42 2.17 2.25 4.50
CA TYR A 42 1.19 3.33 4.30
C TYR A 42 1.34 4.02 2.93
N ASN A 43 2.57 4.22 2.46
CA ASN A 43 2.81 4.78 1.13
C ASN A 43 2.26 3.83 0.05
N SER A 44 2.57 2.54 0.13
CA SER A 44 2.09 1.54 -0.83
C SER A 44 0.56 1.42 -0.88
N LEU A 45 -0.12 1.50 0.27
CA LEU A 45 -1.58 1.47 0.33
C LEU A 45 -2.17 2.75 -0.28
N THR A 46 -1.55 3.90 -0.01
CA THR A 46 -2.00 5.18 -0.57
C THR A 46 -1.85 5.19 -2.08
N ASP A 47 -0.73 4.68 -2.60
CA ASP A 47 -0.47 4.55 -4.04
C ASP A 47 -1.51 3.62 -4.70
N GLN A 48 -1.76 2.44 -4.11
CA GLN A 48 -2.78 1.49 -4.59
C GLN A 48 -4.19 2.11 -4.61
N LEU A 49 -4.59 2.78 -3.53
CA LEU A 49 -5.91 3.44 -3.47
C LEU A 49 -6.04 4.59 -4.47
N GLN A 50 -4.94 5.30 -4.77
CA GLN A 50 -4.95 6.33 -5.79
C GLN A 50 -5.09 5.75 -7.20
N GLU A 51 -4.42 4.63 -7.47
CA GLU A 51 -4.53 3.88 -8.72
C GLU A 51 -5.94 3.32 -8.93
N GLU A 52 -6.49 2.61 -7.95
CA GLU A 52 -7.87 2.10 -7.99
C GLU A 52 -8.88 3.23 -8.19
N ARG A 53 -8.71 4.37 -7.51
CA ARG A 53 -9.59 5.53 -7.69
C ARG A 53 -9.48 6.11 -9.10
N ALA A 54 -8.30 6.10 -9.72
CA ALA A 54 -8.11 6.57 -11.09
C ALA A 54 -8.79 5.63 -12.09
N GLU A 55 -8.61 4.31 -11.91
CA GLU A 55 -9.24 3.27 -12.72
C GLU A 55 -10.77 3.36 -12.64
N LEU A 56 -11.35 3.38 -11.43
CA LEU A 56 -12.80 3.51 -11.25
C LEU A 56 -13.38 4.79 -11.85
N ARG A 57 -12.61 5.88 -11.86
CA ARG A 57 -13.05 7.12 -12.52
C ARG A 57 -13.07 7.00 -14.03
N SER A 58 -12.08 6.31 -14.60
CA SER A 58 -12.04 5.98 -16.02
C SER A 58 -13.23 5.10 -16.41
N ASP A 59 -13.46 4.03 -15.67
CA ASP A 59 -14.56 3.10 -15.93
C ASP A 59 -15.92 3.78 -15.83
N LEU A 60 -16.12 4.63 -14.81
CA LEU A 60 -17.34 5.42 -14.68
C LEU A 60 -17.52 6.41 -15.83
N ALA A 61 -16.45 6.96 -16.40
CA ALA A 61 -16.55 7.83 -17.57
C ALA A 61 -16.97 7.04 -18.81
N THR A 62 -16.35 5.86 -19.03
CA THR A 62 -16.69 4.94 -20.12
C THR A 62 -18.15 4.49 -20.04
N LEU A 63 -18.58 3.98 -18.87
CA LEU A 63 -19.95 3.51 -18.67
C LEU A 63 -20.99 4.63 -18.86
N ARG A 64 -20.67 5.87 -18.45
CA ARG A 64 -21.56 7.02 -18.71
C ARG A 64 -21.67 7.35 -20.19
N ALA A 65 -20.57 7.23 -20.94
CA ALA A 65 -20.57 7.44 -22.37
C ALA A 65 -21.37 6.36 -23.11
N GLU A 66 -21.18 5.09 -22.75
CA GLU A 66 -21.94 3.96 -23.29
C GLU A 66 -23.43 4.10 -22.98
N LEU A 67 -23.79 4.44 -21.73
CA LEU A 67 -25.19 4.68 -21.36
C LEU A 67 -25.82 5.83 -22.14
N ALA A 68 -25.05 6.89 -22.43
CA ALA A 68 -25.54 8.00 -23.24
C ALA A 68 -25.77 7.56 -24.71
N ALA A 69 -24.87 6.76 -25.27
CA ALA A 69 -25.00 6.20 -26.61
C ALA A 69 -26.22 5.28 -26.72
N GLU A 70 -26.41 4.37 -25.76
CA GLU A 70 -27.56 3.46 -25.72
C GLU A 70 -28.90 4.20 -25.58
N LYS A 71 -28.94 5.26 -24.77
CA LYS A 71 -30.13 6.12 -24.66
C LYS A 71 -30.43 6.86 -25.97
N ALA A 72 -29.39 7.33 -26.66
CA ALA A 72 -29.54 7.97 -27.96
C ALA A 72 -30.08 6.98 -29.00
N GLU A 73 -29.53 5.76 -29.07
CA GLU A 73 -29.98 4.73 -30.00
C GLU A 73 -31.40 4.26 -29.67
N THR A 74 -31.73 4.04 -28.40
CA THR A 74 -33.10 3.73 -27.97
C THR A 74 -34.09 4.80 -28.42
N THR A 75 -33.71 6.08 -28.30
CA THR A 75 -34.54 7.19 -28.75
C THR A 75 -34.70 7.20 -30.27
N ARG A 76 -33.61 6.96 -31.01
CA ARG A 76 -33.63 6.82 -32.47
C ARG A 76 -34.55 5.68 -32.92
N LEU A 77 -34.43 4.51 -32.29
CA LEU A 77 -35.24 3.34 -32.60
C LEU A 77 -36.72 3.58 -32.29
N ARG A 78 -37.05 4.21 -31.16
CA ARG A 78 -38.43 4.60 -30.83
C ARG A 78 -39.02 5.56 -31.86
N MET A 79 -38.25 6.54 -32.32
CA MET A 79 -38.69 7.43 -33.39
C MET A 79 -38.94 6.67 -34.70
N LEU A 80 -38.08 5.70 -35.03
CA LEU A 80 -38.24 4.89 -36.23
C LEU A 80 -39.48 3.98 -36.15
N VAL A 81 -39.74 3.36 -34.99
CA VAL A 81 -40.97 2.60 -34.73
C VAL A 81 -42.20 3.48 -34.91
N ALA A 82 -42.20 4.68 -34.35
CA ALA A 82 -43.29 5.64 -34.51
C ALA A 82 -43.51 6.05 -35.98
N GLN A 83 -42.44 6.28 -36.74
CA GLN A 83 -42.52 6.59 -38.17
C GLN A 83 -43.09 5.44 -39.01
N LEU A 84 -42.84 4.20 -38.61
CA LEU A 84 -43.38 3.00 -39.25
C LEU A 84 -44.82 2.68 -38.81
N GLY A 85 -45.46 3.56 -38.03
CA GLY A 85 -46.84 3.40 -37.57
C GLY A 85 -46.99 2.44 -36.37
N GLY A 86 -45.88 2.02 -35.77
CA GLY A 86 -45.90 1.32 -34.48
C GLY A 86 -46.05 2.29 -33.31
N THR A 87 -46.62 1.83 -32.21
CA THR A 87 -46.58 2.54 -30.93
C THR A 87 -45.28 2.18 -30.19
N PRO A 88 -44.46 3.16 -29.79
CA PRO A 88 -43.16 2.93 -29.13
C PRO A 88 -43.25 2.44 -27.68
#